data_AF-A0A7V1PWW9-F1
#
_entry.id   AF-A0A7V1PWW9-F1
#
_cell.length_a   1.000
_cell.length_b   1.000
_cell.length_c   1.000
_cell.angle_alpha   90.00
_cell.angle_beta   90.00
_cell.angle_gamma   90.00
#
_symmetry.space_group_name_H-M   'P 1'
#
loop_
_entity.id
_entity.type
_entity.pdbx_description
1 polymer ?
#
loop_
_entity_poly.entity_id
_entity_poly.type
_entity_poly.pdbx_seq_one_letter_code
_entity_poly.pdbx_strand_id
1 'polypeptide(L)'
;MINLESIASKIASNHTYITSSSPEMIINKYGDKEWYLNELLHREDGPAVENTNGNKSWWINGELHRKDGPAIEYINDRKEWFINGKLHREDGPAVEITNGSKSWFINGELHREDGPAIEKSNGDKEWYLYGKRHRIDGPAVERKNSKEWYLNDQLHREDGPAIEKSNGDKFWYLNGKKIKYNPKTWDQKVKDCKIDNIMNA
;
A
#
# COMPACT_ATOMS: atom_id res chain seq x y z
N MET A 1 14.31 22.06 58.78
CA MET A 1 14.87 20.90 58.05
C MET A 1 13.74 20.22 57.31
N ILE A 2 13.72 20.33 55.98
CA ILE A 2 12.74 19.63 55.15
C ILE A 2 13.16 18.16 55.13
N ASN A 3 12.28 17.26 55.55
CA ASN A 3 12.55 15.83 55.56
C ASN A 3 12.49 15.31 54.11
N LEU A 4 13.67 15.17 53.49
CA LEU A 4 13.83 14.73 52.10
C LEU A 4 13.42 13.26 51.89
N GLU A 5 13.45 12.42 52.93
CA GLU A 5 13.02 11.01 52.83
C GLU A 5 11.50 10.88 52.67
N SER A 6 10.72 11.80 53.25
CA SER A 6 9.25 11.83 53.11
C SER A 6 8.78 12.34 51.73
N ILE A 7 9.64 13.01 50.98
CA ILE A 7 9.35 13.47 49.62
C ILE A 7 9.70 12.37 48.60
N ALA A 8 10.79 11.64 48.84
CA ALA A 8 11.18 10.50 48.01
C ALA A 8 10.14 9.38 48.02
N SER A 9 9.51 9.09 49.16
CA SER A 9 8.47 8.04 49.25
C SER A 9 7.16 8.44 48.57
N LYS A 10 6.79 9.73 48.55
CA LYS A 10 5.61 10.24 47.84
C LYS A 10 5.77 10.32 46.31
N ILE A 11 7.00 10.51 45.83
CA ILE A 11 7.29 10.49 44.38
C ILE A 11 7.37 9.03 43.88
N ALA A 12 7.86 8.09 44.68
CA ALA A 12 7.91 6.67 44.33
C ALA A 12 6.53 5.99 44.28
N SER A 13 5.51 6.55 44.92
CA SER A 13 4.15 5.97 44.97
C SER A 13 3.19 6.45 43.87
N ASN A 14 3.57 7.43 43.04
CA ASN A 14 2.67 8.00 42.01
C ASN A 14 3.01 7.59 40.57
N HIS A 15 3.94 6.66 40.37
CA HIS A 15 4.18 6.03 39.07
C HIS A 15 4.36 4.53 39.24
N THR A 16 3.40 3.88 39.90
CA THR A 16 3.13 2.48 39.57
C THR A 16 2.63 2.49 38.14
N TYR A 17 3.53 2.25 37.18
CA TYR A 17 3.14 1.77 35.87
C TYR A 17 2.40 0.46 36.11
N ILE A 18 1.08 0.56 36.30
CA ILE A 18 0.20 -0.58 36.16
C ILE A 18 0.30 -0.90 34.66
N THR A 19 1.27 -1.73 34.30
CA THR A 19 1.23 -2.43 33.03
C THR A 19 0.03 -3.36 33.16
N SER A 20 -1.16 -2.84 32.82
CA SER A 20 -2.33 -3.68 32.71
C SER A 20 -1.96 -4.79 31.74
N SER A 21 -2.15 -6.05 32.13
CA SER A 21 -1.89 -7.19 31.25
C SER A 21 -3.00 -7.39 30.22
N SER A 22 -4.07 -6.60 30.29
CA SER A 22 -5.26 -6.76 29.46
C SER A 22 -5.77 -5.40 29.01
N PRO A 23 -6.27 -5.28 27.78
CA PRO A 23 -6.74 -4.02 27.26
C PRO A 23 -8.00 -3.53 28.01
N GLU A 24 -8.06 -2.23 28.28
CA GLU A 24 -9.20 -1.55 28.90
C GLU A 24 -10.15 -1.04 27.82
N MET A 25 -11.44 -1.38 27.93
CA MET A 25 -12.48 -0.87 27.04
C MET A 25 -13.03 0.47 27.57
N ILE A 26 -13.08 1.48 26.70
CA ILE A 26 -13.77 2.74 26.95
C ILE A 26 -14.87 2.96 25.91
N ILE A 27 -15.83 3.82 26.27
CA ILE A 27 -16.83 4.34 25.33
C ILE A 27 -16.55 5.82 25.16
N ASN A 28 -16.24 6.25 23.94
CA ASN A 28 -15.92 7.64 23.66
C ASN A 28 -17.20 8.50 23.64
N LYS A 29 -17.06 9.83 23.49
CA LYS A 29 -18.20 10.77 23.47
C LYS A 29 -19.20 10.56 22.32
N TYR A 30 -18.83 9.79 21.31
CA TYR A 30 -19.68 9.42 20.17
C TYR A 30 -20.39 8.07 20.37
N GLY A 31 -20.09 7.36 21.45
CA GLY A 31 -20.63 6.03 21.73
C GLY A 31 -19.82 4.88 21.10
N ASP A 32 -18.69 5.18 20.47
CA ASP A 32 -17.83 4.14 19.90
C ASP A 32 -17.06 3.44 21.02
N LYS A 33 -16.84 2.13 20.87
CA LYS A 33 -16.05 1.34 21.82
C LYS A 33 -14.61 1.28 21.35
N GLU A 34 -13.68 1.57 22.25
CA GLU A 34 -12.25 1.56 21.99
C GLU A 34 -11.53 0.75 23.08
N TRP A 35 -10.55 -0.06 22.69
CA TRP A 35 -9.76 -0.89 23.60
C TRP A 35 -8.31 -0.42 23.62
N TYR A 36 -7.78 -0.12 24.80
CA TYR A 36 -6.45 0.42 25.00
C TYR A 36 -5.58 -0.47 25.88
N LEU A 37 -4.31 -0.65 25.51
CA LEU A 37 -3.27 -1.24 26.33
C LEU A 37 -2.09 -0.27 26.37
N ASN A 38 -1.68 0.17 27.57
CA ASN A 38 -0.62 1.17 27.74
C ASN A 38 -0.84 2.43 26.88
N GLU A 39 -2.06 2.98 26.91
CA GLU A 39 -2.48 4.18 26.16
C GLU A 39 -2.49 4.03 24.62
N LEU A 40 -2.27 2.83 24.10
CA LEU A 40 -2.30 2.53 22.67
C LEU A 40 -3.50 1.64 22.33
N LEU A 41 -4.15 1.87 21.19
CA LEU A 41 -5.20 0.98 20.69
C LEU A 41 -4.65 -0.44 20.53
N HIS A 42 -5.28 -1.39 21.21
CA HIS A 42 -4.78 -2.76 21.25
C HIS A 42 -5.90 -3.73 21.62
N ARG A 43 -6.07 -4.77 20.81
CA ARG A 43 -6.90 -5.94 21.16
C ARG A 43 -6.52 -7.16 20.32
N GLU A 44 -6.23 -8.30 20.96
CA GLU A 44 -5.83 -9.53 20.28
C GLU A 44 -7.01 -10.38 19.78
N ASP A 45 -8.15 -10.32 20.46
CA ASP A 45 -9.30 -11.23 20.27
C ASP A 45 -10.48 -10.59 19.53
N GLY A 46 -10.32 -9.36 19.03
CA GLY A 46 -11.39 -8.61 18.38
C GLY A 46 -10.94 -7.24 17.88
N PRO A 47 -11.85 -6.45 17.30
CA PRO A 47 -11.54 -5.09 16.90
C PRO A 47 -11.19 -4.24 18.13
N ALA A 48 -10.11 -3.48 18.05
CA ALA A 48 -9.76 -2.50 19.07
C ALA A 48 -10.59 -1.22 18.95
N VAL A 49 -11.34 -1.04 17.85
CA VAL A 49 -12.34 0.02 17.69
C VAL A 49 -13.59 -0.54 17.03
N GLU A 50 -14.74 -0.34 17.66
CA GLU A 50 -16.08 -0.60 17.12
C GLU A 50 -16.87 0.71 17.09
N ASN A 51 -17.07 1.27 15.89
CA ASN A 51 -17.84 2.49 15.73
C ASN A 51 -19.34 2.22 15.78
N THR A 52 -20.10 3.19 16.27
CA THR A 52 -21.57 3.19 16.27
C THR A 52 -22.18 3.08 14.87
N ASN A 53 -21.45 3.51 13.83
CA ASN A 53 -21.86 3.37 12.44
C ASN A 53 -21.65 1.96 11.85
N GLY A 54 -21.05 1.03 12.62
CA GLY A 54 -20.78 -0.33 12.21
C GLY A 54 -19.38 -0.61 11.66
N ASN A 55 -18.54 0.43 11.46
CA ASN A 55 -17.14 0.22 11.08
C ASN A 55 -16.35 -0.44 12.22
N LYS A 56 -15.38 -1.27 11.86
CA LYS A 56 -14.49 -1.96 12.80
C LYS A 56 -13.05 -1.82 12.38
N SER A 57 -12.14 -1.69 13.35
CA SER A 57 -10.71 -1.74 13.07
C SER A 57 -9.93 -2.50 14.15
N TRP A 58 -8.93 -3.26 13.71
CA TRP A 58 -8.09 -4.13 14.53
C TRP A 58 -6.72 -3.49 14.68
N TRP A 59 -6.31 -3.31 15.93
CA TRP A 59 -5.07 -2.64 16.30
C TRP A 59 -4.31 -3.48 17.30
N ILE A 60 -3.00 -3.50 17.15
CA ILE A 60 -2.05 -4.09 18.10
C ILE A 60 -0.99 -3.03 18.35
N ASN A 61 -0.85 -2.62 19.61
CA ASN A 61 0.15 -1.62 20.03
C ASN A 61 0.10 -0.31 19.22
N GLY A 62 -1.11 0.17 18.90
CA GLY A 62 -1.32 1.41 18.16
C GLY A 62 -1.12 1.30 16.65
N GLU A 63 -0.87 0.12 16.12
CA GLU A 63 -0.77 -0.12 14.68
C GLU A 63 -1.90 -1.00 14.16
N LEU A 64 -2.47 -0.66 13.00
CA LEU A 64 -3.43 -1.52 12.31
C LEU A 64 -2.79 -2.88 12.01
N HIS A 65 -3.40 -3.96 12.49
CA HIS A 65 -2.83 -5.30 12.37
C HIS A 65 -3.92 -6.36 12.46
N ARG A 66 -3.97 -7.26 11.47
CA ARG A 66 -4.74 -8.50 11.55
C ARG A 66 -4.21 -9.52 10.53
N LYS A 67 -3.89 -10.75 10.97
CA LYS A 67 -3.36 -11.82 10.11
C LYS A 67 -4.46 -12.57 9.35
N ASP A 68 -5.57 -12.85 10.03
CA ASP A 68 -6.61 -13.75 9.51
C ASP A 68 -7.79 -13.03 8.85
N GLY A 69 -7.64 -11.74 8.52
CA GLY A 69 -8.71 -10.93 7.96
C GLY A 69 -8.33 -9.47 7.77
N PRO A 70 -9.26 -8.63 7.29
CA PRO A 70 -9.01 -7.20 7.13
C PRO A 70 -8.84 -6.54 8.51
N ALA A 71 -7.83 -5.67 8.62
CA ALA A 71 -7.63 -4.84 9.79
C ALA A 71 -8.59 -3.64 9.83
N ILE A 72 -9.28 -3.33 8.73
CA ILE A 72 -10.41 -2.40 8.71
C ILE A 72 -11.57 -3.00 7.91
N GLU A 73 -12.75 -3.01 8.51
CA GLU A 73 -14.02 -3.37 7.88
C GLU A 73 -14.95 -2.15 7.92
N TYR A 74 -15.34 -1.66 6.75
CA TYR A 74 -16.29 -0.56 6.64
C TYR A 74 -17.71 -1.10 6.41
N ILE A 75 -18.72 -0.36 6.86
CA ILE A 75 -20.14 -0.70 6.66
C ILE A 75 -20.56 -0.74 5.19
N ASN A 76 -19.82 -0.09 4.30
CA ASN A 76 -20.06 -0.12 2.87
C ASN A 76 -19.37 -1.31 2.17
N ASP A 77 -18.92 -2.32 2.91
CA ASP A 77 -18.19 -3.49 2.42
C ASP A 77 -16.77 -3.22 1.88
N ARG A 78 -16.23 -2.00 2.04
CA ARG A 78 -14.79 -1.78 1.83
C ARG A 78 -14.02 -2.53 2.91
N LYS A 79 -12.92 -3.18 2.51
CA LYS A 79 -12.04 -3.93 3.40
C LYS A 79 -10.59 -3.58 3.13
N GLU A 80 -9.81 -3.49 4.20
CA GLU A 80 -8.38 -3.20 4.12
C GLU A 80 -7.59 -4.13 5.04
N TRP A 81 -6.52 -4.72 4.52
CA TRP A 81 -5.65 -5.64 5.22
C TRP A 81 -4.36 -4.91 5.59
N PHE A 82 -4.04 -4.92 6.88
CA PHE A 82 -2.81 -4.33 7.39
C PHE A 82 -2.07 -5.33 8.27
N ILE A 83 -0.75 -5.26 8.17
CA ILE A 83 0.20 -5.89 9.09
C ILE A 83 1.16 -4.78 9.54
N ASN A 84 1.23 -4.54 10.85
CA ASN A 84 2.12 -3.54 11.47
C ASN A 84 1.99 -2.16 10.82
N GLY A 85 0.74 -1.69 10.68
CA GLY A 85 0.42 -0.37 10.14
C GLY A 85 0.61 -0.22 8.64
N LYS A 86 1.00 -1.28 7.91
CA LYS A 86 1.22 -1.25 6.45
C LYS A 86 0.19 -2.10 5.73
N LEU A 87 -0.36 -1.59 4.62
CA LEU A 87 -1.19 -2.38 3.71
C LEU A 87 -0.41 -3.61 3.26
N HIS A 88 -0.95 -4.80 3.52
CA HIS A 88 -0.24 -6.04 3.26
C HIS A 88 -1.22 -7.20 3.15
N ARG A 89 -1.13 -7.98 2.07
CA ARG A 89 -1.79 -9.28 1.94
C ARG A 89 -1.10 -10.13 0.87
N GLU A 90 -0.69 -11.35 1.21
CA GLU A 90 0.02 -12.26 0.30
C GLU A 90 -0.94 -12.95 -0.70
N ASP A 91 -2.08 -13.43 -0.21
CA ASP A 91 -2.99 -14.28 -1.01
C ASP A 91 -4.15 -13.52 -1.68
N GLY A 92 -4.09 -12.20 -1.78
CA GLY A 92 -5.18 -11.41 -2.32
C GLY A 92 -4.95 -9.90 -2.27
N PRO A 93 -5.96 -9.11 -2.68
CA PRO A 93 -5.85 -7.65 -2.60
C PRO A 93 -5.83 -7.20 -1.13
N ALA A 94 -4.93 -6.29 -0.81
CA ALA A 94 -4.89 -5.64 0.50
C ALA A 94 -5.93 -4.52 0.63
N VAL A 95 -6.57 -4.12 -0.47
CA VAL A 95 -7.73 -3.22 -0.48
C VAL A 95 -8.79 -3.76 -1.42
N GLU A 96 -10.01 -3.95 -0.91
CA GLU A 96 -11.20 -4.31 -1.69
C GLU A 96 -12.25 -3.21 -1.51
N ILE A 97 -12.76 -2.66 -2.62
CA ILE A 97 -13.77 -1.61 -2.62
C ILE A 97 -15.07 -2.18 -3.18
N THR A 98 -16.21 -1.74 -2.63
CA THR A 98 -17.57 -2.15 -2.98
C THR A 98 -17.88 -2.13 -4.48
N ASN A 99 -17.28 -1.19 -5.21
CA ASN A 99 -17.49 -1.05 -6.65
C ASN A 99 -16.77 -2.12 -7.49
N GLY A 100 -16.05 -3.05 -6.84
CA GLY A 100 -15.26 -4.11 -7.47
C GLY A 100 -13.79 -3.76 -7.69
N SER A 101 -13.37 -2.53 -7.36
CA SER A 101 -11.95 -2.15 -7.48
C SER A 101 -11.11 -2.83 -6.41
N LYS A 102 -9.91 -3.25 -6.79
CA LYS A 102 -8.98 -4.00 -5.96
C LYS A 102 -7.57 -3.45 -6.07
N SER A 103 -6.81 -3.52 -4.99
CA SER A 103 -5.40 -3.17 -5.00
C SER A 103 -4.58 -4.11 -4.13
N TRP A 104 -3.45 -4.56 -4.66
CA TRP A 104 -2.55 -5.52 -4.05
C TRP A 104 -1.34 -4.79 -3.48
N PHE A 105 -1.06 -5.04 -2.21
CA PHE A 105 0.06 -4.43 -1.51
C PHE A 105 0.82 -5.49 -0.72
N ILE A 106 2.14 -5.35 -0.73
CA ILE A 106 3.05 -6.06 0.16
C ILE A 106 3.86 -5.00 0.89
N ASN A 107 3.81 -5.01 2.22
CA ASN A 107 4.58 -4.09 3.08
C ASN A 107 4.38 -2.61 2.74
N GLY A 108 3.16 -2.22 2.35
CA GLY A 108 2.79 -0.84 2.01
C GLY A 108 3.10 -0.45 0.57
N GLU A 109 3.70 -1.33 -0.23
CA GLU A 109 4.03 -1.07 -1.63
C GLU A 109 3.07 -1.82 -2.57
N LEU A 110 2.62 -1.15 -3.63
CA LEU A 110 1.88 -1.82 -4.70
C LEU A 110 2.74 -2.92 -5.31
N HIS A 111 2.23 -4.15 -5.31
CA HIS A 111 3.02 -5.30 -5.74
C HIS A 111 2.09 -6.44 -6.14
N ARG A 112 2.31 -7.01 -7.33
CA ARG A 112 1.73 -8.30 -7.75
C ARG A 112 2.53 -8.90 -8.90
N GLU A 113 2.93 -10.16 -8.77
CA GLU A 113 3.74 -10.85 -9.79
C GLU A 113 2.89 -11.34 -10.97
N ASP A 114 1.73 -11.95 -10.70
CA ASP A 114 0.93 -12.64 -11.73
C ASP A 114 -0.23 -11.81 -12.30
N GLY A 115 -0.21 -10.49 -12.14
CA GLY A 115 -1.31 -9.65 -12.60
C GLY A 115 -1.18 -8.17 -12.23
N PRO A 116 -2.19 -7.36 -12.54
CA PRO A 116 -2.17 -5.96 -12.15
C PRO A 116 -2.26 -5.80 -10.63
N ALA A 117 -1.43 -4.93 -10.08
CA ALA A 117 -1.50 -4.54 -8.67
C ALA A 117 -2.65 -3.56 -8.39
N ILE A 118 -3.26 -2.98 -9.44
CA ILE A 118 -4.49 -2.19 -9.35
C ILE A 118 -5.46 -2.65 -10.44
N GLU A 119 -6.67 -3.02 -10.03
CA GLU A 119 -7.81 -3.27 -10.93
C GLU A 119 -8.94 -2.31 -10.56
N LYS A 120 -9.34 -1.45 -11.49
CA LYS A 120 -10.46 -0.51 -11.28
C LYS A 120 -11.74 -1.05 -11.89
N SER A 121 -12.87 -0.69 -11.29
CA SER A 121 -14.20 -1.09 -11.77
C SER A 121 -14.55 -0.61 -13.18
N ASN A 122 -13.90 0.45 -13.65
CA ASN A 122 -14.04 0.95 -15.02
C ASN A 122 -13.21 0.15 -16.06
N GLY A 123 -12.48 -0.88 -15.63
CA GLY A 123 -11.63 -1.73 -16.47
C GLY A 123 -10.17 -1.29 -16.58
N ASP A 124 -9.79 -0.14 -15.99
CA ASP A 124 -8.39 0.29 -15.98
C ASP A 124 -7.55 -0.65 -15.10
N LYS A 125 -6.34 -0.97 -15.56
CA LYS A 125 -5.40 -1.87 -14.89
C LYS A 125 -4.01 -1.27 -14.85
N GLU A 126 -3.33 -1.43 -13.71
CA GLU A 126 -1.96 -0.96 -13.54
C GLU A 126 -1.11 -2.05 -12.85
N TRP A 127 0.05 -2.34 -13.43
CA TRP A 127 0.99 -3.36 -12.96
C TRP A 127 2.13 -2.72 -12.20
N TYR A 128 2.39 -3.24 -11.00
CA TYR A 128 3.43 -2.76 -10.12
C TYR A 128 4.22 -3.92 -9.52
N LEU A 129 5.53 -3.72 -9.39
CA LEU A 129 6.43 -4.60 -8.66
C LEU A 129 7.28 -3.74 -7.73
N TYR A 130 7.24 -4.04 -6.43
CA TYR A 130 7.95 -3.29 -5.37
C TYR A 130 7.71 -1.78 -5.45
N GLY A 131 6.43 -1.40 -5.57
CA GLY A 131 6.00 0.00 -5.62
C GLY A 131 6.26 0.72 -6.95
N LYS A 132 6.90 0.08 -7.93
CA LYS A 132 7.23 0.68 -9.23
C LYS A 132 6.38 0.12 -10.35
N ARG A 133 5.92 0.97 -11.28
CA ARG A 133 5.22 0.49 -12.49
C ARG A 133 6.17 -0.38 -13.30
N HIS A 134 5.77 -1.62 -13.53
CA HIS A 134 6.65 -2.60 -14.14
C HIS A 134 5.84 -3.70 -14.83
N ARG A 135 6.16 -3.98 -16.09
CA ARG A 135 5.69 -5.18 -16.79
C ARG A 135 6.59 -5.49 -17.99
N ILE A 136 7.03 -6.74 -18.12
CA ILE A 136 7.94 -7.17 -19.19
C ILE A 136 7.22 -7.66 -20.46
N ASP A 137 5.97 -8.10 -20.34
CA ASP A 137 5.22 -8.83 -21.38
C ASP A 137 4.00 -8.07 -21.91
N GLY A 138 3.89 -6.78 -21.59
CA GLY A 138 2.75 -5.96 -21.97
C GLY A 138 2.82 -4.55 -21.38
N PRO A 139 1.78 -3.74 -21.60
CA PRO A 139 1.69 -2.42 -20.99
C PRO A 139 1.53 -2.55 -19.47
N ALA A 140 2.30 -1.75 -18.73
CA ALA A 140 2.15 -1.65 -17.28
C ALA A 140 0.97 -0.75 -16.87
N VAL A 141 0.39 -0.01 -17.82
CA VAL A 141 -0.86 0.74 -17.63
C VAL A 141 -1.77 0.48 -18.83
N GLU A 142 -2.96 -0.04 -18.55
CA GLU A 142 -4.03 -0.23 -19.54
C GLU A 142 -5.22 0.62 -19.14
N ARG A 143 -5.60 1.56 -20.02
CA ARG A 143 -6.77 2.42 -19.86
C ARG A 143 -7.62 2.34 -21.11
N LYS A 144 -8.89 2.77 -21.02
CA LYS A 144 -9.79 2.83 -22.18
C LYS A 144 -9.19 3.53 -23.41
N ASN A 145 -8.39 4.59 -23.19
CA ASN A 145 -7.86 5.44 -24.25
C ASN A 145 -6.34 5.37 -24.42
N SER A 146 -5.63 4.57 -23.62
CA SER A 146 -4.18 4.47 -23.73
C SER A 146 -3.62 3.16 -23.20
N LYS A 147 -2.47 2.77 -23.75
CA LYS A 147 -1.60 1.73 -23.22
C LYS A 147 -0.21 2.31 -23.04
N GLU A 148 0.40 2.04 -21.90
CA GLU A 148 1.74 2.56 -21.58
C GLU A 148 2.62 1.45 -21.02
N TRP A 149 3.84 1.34 -21.55
CA TRP A 149 4.82 0.33 -21.18
C TRP A 149 5.85 0.96 -20.25
N TYR A 150 6.02 0.36 -19.07
CA TYR A 150 6.98 0.79 -18.07
C TYR A 150 7.83 -0.38 -17.59
N LEU A 151 9.12 -0.11 -17.38
CA LEU A 151 10.02 -0.93 -16.59
C LEU A 151 10.57 -0.08 -15.46
N ASN A 152 10.32 -0.48 -14.21
CA ASN A 152 10.82 0.21 -13.01
C ASN A 152 10.51 1.73 -13.02
N ASP A 153 9.25 2.09 -13.27
CA ASP A 153 8.73 3.45 -13.43
C ASP A 153 9.25 4.26 -14.63
N GLN A 154 10.11 3.66 -15.46
CA GLN A 154 10.58 4.31 -16.68
C GLN A 154 9.76 3.84 -17.88
N LEU A 155 9.22 4.79 -18.65
CA LEU A 155 8.63 4.48 -19.95
C LEU A 155 9.67 3.78 -20.83
N HIS A 156 9.39 2.57 -21.25
CA HIS A 156 10.37 1.75 -21.96
C HIS A 156 9.63 0.72 -22.82
N ARG A 157 10.00 0.63 -24.10
CA ARG A 157 9.60 -0.46 -24.98
C ARG A 157 10.57 -0.57 -26.16
N GLU A 158 11.04 -1.78 -26.45
CA GLU A 158 12.04 -2.02 -27.51
C GLU A 158 11.40 -2.38 -28.86
N ASP A 159 10.24 -3.00 -28.84
CA ASP A 159 9.56 -3.57 -30.02
C ASP A 159 8.43 -2.68 -30.57
N GLY A 160 8.27 -1.46 -30.03
CA GLY A 160 7.18 -0.57 -30.39
C GLY A 160 7.19 0.74 -29.60
N PRO A 161 6.12 1.55 -29.73
CA PRO A 161 5.95 2.74 -28.91
C PRO A 161 5.67 2.38 -27.45
N ALA A 162 6.33 3.07 -26.53
CA ALA A 162 6.06 2.92 -25.10
C ALA A 162 4.75 3.58 -24.65
N ILE A 163 4.12 4.40 -25.51
CA ILE A 163 2.76 4.92 -25.30
C ILE A 163 1.98 4.80 -26.61
N GLU A 164 0.80 4.20 -26.53
CA GLU A 164 -0.19 4.14 -27.60
C GLU A 164 -1.49 4.80 -27.12
N LYS A 165 -2.04 5.73 -27.89
CA LYS A 165 -3.33 6.37 -27.60
C LYS A 165 -4.40 5.93 -28.61
N SER A 166 -5.66 5.96 -28.18
CA SER A 166 -6.81 5.59 -29.02
C SER A 166 -7.03 6.52 -30.23
N ASN A 167 -6.52 7.76 -30.17
CA ASN A 167 -6.53 8.69 -31.30
C ASN A 167 -5.45 8.40 -32.37
N GLY A 168 -4.62 7.36 -32.17
CA GLY A 168 -3.55 6.97 -33.08
C GLY A 168 -2.17 7.54 -32.74
N ASP A 169 -2.07 8.45 -31.75
CA ASP A 169 -0.78 8.98 -31.33
C ASP A 169 0.10 7.88 -30.71
N LYS A 170 1.38 7.91 -31.09
CA LYS A 170 2.39 6.96 -30.62
C LYS A 170 3.63 7.70 -30.14
N PHE A 171 4.20 7.27 -29.02
CA PHE A 171 5.42 7.86 -28.48
C PHE A 171 6.41 6.77 -28.08
N TRP A 172 7.67 6.95 -28.48
CA TRP A 172 8.74 5.98 -28.26
C TRP A 172 9.64 6.46 -27.13
N TYR A 173 9.94 5.55 -26.21
CA TYR A 173 10.81 5.78 -25.07
C TYR A 173 11.68 4.56 -24.82
N LEU A 174 12.93 4.81 -24.44
CA LEU A 174 13.83 3.80 -23.86
C LEU A 174 14.34 4.38 -22.54
N ASN A 175 14.13 3.65 -21.44
CA ASN A 175 14.57 4.03 -20.10
C ASN A 175 14.13 5.46 -19.69
N GLY A 176 12.87 5.80 -19.96
CA GLY A 176 12.30 7.12 -19.66
C GLY A 176 12.75 8.24 -20.61
N LYS A 177 13.70 8.00 -21.52
CA LYS A 177 14.15 9.00 -22.50
C LYS A 177 13.27 8.95 -23.74
N LYS A 178 12.62 10.06 -24.07
CA LYS A 178 11.81 10.20 -25.28
C LYS A 178 12.70 10.17 -26.52
N ILE A 179 12.35 9.34 -27.50
CA ILE A 179 13.10 9.18 -28.73
C ILE A 179 12.21 9.51 -29.92
N LYS A 180 12.72 10.34 -30.84
CA LYS A 180 12.10 10.48 -32.16
C LYS A 180 12.29 9.18 -32.93
N TYR A 181 11.18 8.52 -33.26
CA TYR A 181 11.18 7.26 -33.99
C TYR A 181 11.68 7.45 -35.42
N ASN A 182 12.57 6.54 -35.83
CA ASN A 182 13.00 6.38 -37.21
C ASN A 182 13.33 4.89 -37.41
N PRO A 183 12.58 4.18 -38.28
CA PRO A 183 12.72 2.73 -38.45
C PRO A 183 14.12 2.32 -38.88
N LYS A 184 14.87 3.17 -39.60
CA LYS A 184 16.24 2.86 -40.06
C LYS A 184 17.28 2.88 -38.93
N THR A 185 16.97 3.50 -37.81
CA THR A 185 17.92 3.72 -36.70
C THR A 185 17.46 3.11 -35.38
N TRP A 186 16.24 2.59 -35.32
CA TRP A 186 15.61 2.18 -34.08
C TRP A 186 16.37 1.03 -33.41
N ASP A 187 16.70 -0.03 -34.16
CA ASP A 187 17.43 -1.19 -33.64
C ASP A 187 18.79 -0.81 -33.07
N GLN A 188 19.46 0.20 -33.66
CA GLN A 188 20.73 0.71 -33.12
C GLN A 188 20.51 1.41 -31.78
N LYS A 189 19.49 2.27 -31.67
CA LYS A 189 19.17 2.95 -30.40
C LYS A 189 18.81 1.96 -29.28
N VAL A 190 18.13 0.86 -29.61
CA VAL A 190 17.83 -0.22 -28.65
C VAL A 190 19.13 -0.89 -28.19
N LYS A 191 20.04 -1.24 -29.11
CA LYS A 191 21.36 -1.83 -28.76
C LYS A 191 22.18 -0.89 -27.88
N ASP A 192 22.26 0.39 -28.24
CA ASP A 192 23.00 1.40 -27.49
C ASP A 192 22.43 1.53 -26.06
N CYS A 193 21.10 1.56 -25.94
CA CYS A 193 20.41 1.60 -24.64
C CYS A 193 20.71 0.38 -23.75
N LYS A 194 20.79 -0.83 -24.33
CA LYS A 194 21.16 -2.05 -23.59
C LYS A 194 22.59 -1.99 -23.10
N ILE A 195 23.50 -1.52 -23.94
CA ILE A 195 24.91 -1.35 -23.60
C ILE A 195 25.06 -0.34 -22.46
N ASP A 196 24.39 0.81 -22.54
CA ASP A 196 24.37 1.81 -21.47
C ASP A 196 23.86 1.24 -20.14
N ASN A 197 22.82 0.39 -20.16
CA ASN A 197 22.31 -0.24 -18.94
C ASN A 197 23.33 -1.18 -18.30
N ILE A 198 24.07 -1.95 -19.10
CA ILE A 198 25.09 -2.88 -18.60
C ILE A 198 26.28 -2.10 -18.03
N MET A 199 26.67 -0.98 -18.65
CA MET A 199 27.79 -0.17 -18.18
C MET A 199 27.49 0.66 -16.92
N ASN A 200 26.22 0.96 -16.65
CA ASN A 200 25.79 1.80 -15.52
C ASN A 200 25.06 1.03 -14.40
N ALA A 201 24.98 -0.30 -14.49
CA ALA A 201 24.42 -1.18 -13.46
C ALA A 201 25.52 -1.69 -12.52
#